data_AF-A0A3N0B028-F1
#
_entry.id   AF-A0A3N0B028-F1
#
_cell.length_a   1.000
_cell.length_b   1.000
_cell.length_c   1.000
_cell.angle_alpha   90.00
_cell.angle_beta   90.00
_cell.angle_gamma   90.00
#
_symmetry.space_group_name_H-M   'P 1'
#
loop_
_entity.id
_entity.type
_entity.pdbx_description
1 polymer ?
#
loop_
_entity_poly.entity_id
_entity_poly.type
_entity_poly.pdbx_seq_one_letter_code
_entity_poly.pdbx_strand_id
1 'polypeptide(L)'
;MAILFSLALFSALAFVLKSPSWSDSEWLLIWAAAIFFYPIFQLIQHLSKKEYSPKLDKAKALTLSIIVTTIALCIAYALTSAGSSLGVQADFKETLQSRFMPFEQSSCTVLSELNKASTYADFLTQYGLSYIASSSYIVAFVIQIVLSASIFFGIVGQFGACLITRQEIKSEFQLLPSKHDEESEGRIRRRYVAVVAGIWIIASIAFLCVEYEWSKTRTSQPYTEIDQTLDEITGWIVLATDHSAEELTDMVENEEGIQAIKDDYESERDRFIEKNESKLKEEIEIYYQNCSNNTDAYLDWYYGIQGGFARFVKFLGKDMAADQFNSLVVNPVDSSSLENEYGNYISGLKSEYDEYRSAVVEYDPNRADMATVEERFADVADMPNLWPLWNSDAHDSIVEETLLASGSNIDRDSLKTMITEYIEAEKTALLNSVDYATEKLK
;
A
#
# COMPACT_ATOMS: atom_id res chain seq x y z
N MET A 1 -21.70 -23.30 -17.24
CA MET A 1 -21.54 -23.96 -15.93
C MET A 1 -20.65 -23.18 -14.98
N ALA A 2 -19.42 -22.81 -15.35
CA ALA A 2 -18.53 -22.03 -14.47
C ALA A 2 -19.17 -20.73 -13.94
N ILE A 3 -19.81 -19.93 -14.80
CA ILE A 3 -20.48 -18.68 -14.42
C ILE A 3 -21.61 -18.90 -13.41
N LEU A 4 -22.46 -19.93 -13.62
CA LEU A 4 -23.56 -20.25 -12.71
C LEU A 4 -23.07 -20.79 -11.37
N PHE A 5 -21.97 -21.56 -11.39
CA PHE A 5 -21.32 -22.05 -10.19
C PHE A 5 -20.69 -20.91 -9.38
N SER A 6 -19.97 -19.99 -10.05
CA SER A 6 -19.42 -18.79 -9.41
C SER A 6 -20.51 -17.90 -8.85
N LEU A 7 -21.63 -17.74 -9.56
CA LEU A 7 -22.78 -16.96 -9.09
C LEU A 7 -23.44 -17.60 -7.86
N ALA A 8 -23.59 -18.93 -7.85
CA ALA A 8 -24.13 -19.66 -6.70
C ALA A 8 -23.20 -19.60 -5.48
N LEU A 9 -21.89 -19.72 -5.69
CA LEU A 9 -20.88 -19.61 -4.64
C LEU A 9 -20.86 -18.20 -4.04
N PHE A 10 -20.86 -17.18 -4.90
CA PHE A 10 -20.95 -15.78 -4.50
C PHE A 10 -22.25 -15.49 -3.73
N SER A 11 -23.38 -16.02 -4.21
CA SER A 11 -24.67 -15.90 -3.53
C SER A 11 -24.68 -16.58 -2.16
N ALA A 12 -24.04 -17.76 -2.01
CA ALA A 12 -23.91 -18.43 -0.73
C ALA A 12 -23.03 -17.65 0.26
N LEU A 13 -21.91 -17.11 -0.23
CA LEU A 13 -21.04 -16.26 0.57
C LEU A 13 -21.74 -14.97 1.00
N ALA A 14 -22.42 -14.29 0.08
CA ALA A 14 -23.20 -13.09 0.36
C ALA A 14 -24.33 -13.36 1.36
N PHE A 15 -24.99 -14.52 1.26
CA PHE A 15 -25.97 -14.97 2.26
C PHE A 15 -25.35 -15.11 3.64
N VAL A 16 -24.20 -15.79 3.76
CA VAL A 16 -23.52 -15.97 5.06
C VAL A 16 -23.13 -14.62 5.67
N LEU A 17 -22.58 -13.71 4.86
CA LEU A 17 -22.16 -12.38 5.32
C LEU A 17 -23.34 -11.50 5.73
N LYS A 18 -24.48 -11.58 5.00
CA LYS A 18 -25.64 -10.72 5.23
C LYS A 18 -26.67 -11.29 6.21
N SER A 19 -26.74 -12.60 6.37
CA SER A 19 -27.73 -13.26 7.24
C SER A 19 -27.78 -12.73 8.68
N PRO A 20 -26.67 -12.32 9.34
CA PRO A 20 -26.73 -11.81 10.70
C PRO A 20 -27.29 -10.38 10.81
N SER A 21 -27.36 -9.63 9.70
CA SER A 21 -27.88 -8.24 9.68
C SER A 21 -29.38 -8.17 9.37
N TRP A 22 -30.02 -9.31 9.11
CA TRP A 22 -31.43 -9.36 8.75
C TRP A 22 -32.37 -9.21 9.94
N SER A 23 -33.48 -8.51 9.67
CA SER A 23 -34.59 -8.34 10.58
C SER A 23 -35.36 -9.64 10.82
N ASP A 24 -36.07 -9.71 11.95
CA ASP A 24 -36.96 -10.84 12.28
C ASP A 24 -38.01 -11.09 11.16
N SER A 25 -38.47 -10.02 10.50
CA SER A 25 -39.39 -10.12 9.35
C SER A 25 -38.77 -10.78 8.12
N GLU A 26 -37.51 -10.51 7.82
CA GLU A 26 -36.80 -11.10 6.67
C GLU A 26 -36.54 -12.58 6.91
N TRP A 27 -36.19 -12.97 8.14
CA TRP A 27 -36.06 -14.37 8.53
C TRP A 27 -37.39 -15.12 8.40
N LEU A 28 -38.50 -14.55 8.88
CA LEU A 28 -39.83 -15.15 8.75
C LEU A 28 -40.22 -15.40 7.28
N LEU A 29 -39.91 -14.45 6.38
CA LEU A 29 -40.17 -14.60 4.95
C LEU A 29 -39.40 -15.80 4.35
N ILE A 30 -38.16 -16.02 4.79
CA ILE A 30 -37.32 -17.10 4.26
C ILE A 30 -37.75 -18.47 4.81
N TRP A 31 -38.12 -18.55 6.08
CA TRP A 31 -38.72 -19.76 6.65
C TRP A 31 -40.02 -20.13 5.93
N ALA A 32 -40.88 -19.14 5.66
CA ALA A 32 -42.07 -19.34 4.86
C ALA A 32 -41.71 -19.83 3.45
N ALA A 33 -40.74 -19.20 2.78
CA ALA A 33 -40.29 -19.62 1.46
C ALA A 33 -39.82 -21.09 1.43
N ALA A 34 -39.04 -21.53 2.43
CA ALA A 34 -38.58 -22.91 2.52
C ALA A 34 -39.74 -23.92 2.60
N ILE A 35 -40.80 -23.58 3.36
CA ILE A 35 -42.00 -24.43 3.50
C ILE A 35 -42.83 -24.42 2.20
N PHE A 36 -43.00 -23.25 1.57
CA PHE A 36 -43.88 -23.09 0.41
C PHE A 36 -43.21 -23.47 -0.94
N PHE A 37 -41.88 -23.53 -1.00
CA PHE A 37 -41.16 -23.85 -2.23
C PHE A 37 -41.53 -25.22 -2.80
N TYR A 38 -41.61 -26.25 -1.94
CA TYR A 38 -41.96 -27.61 -2.38
C TYR A 38 -43.40 -27.72 -2.93
N PRO A 39 -44.45 -27.18 -2.28
CA PRO A 39 -45.79 -27.08 -2.86
C PRO A 39 -45.83 -26.34 -4.20
N ILE A 40 -45.12 -25.21 -4.33
CA ILE A 40 -45.07 -24.43 -5.58
C ILE A 40 -44.43 -25.26 -6.70
N PHE A 41 -43.33 -25.95 -6.40
CA PHE A 41 -42.67 -26.86 -7.35
C PHE A 41 -43.62 -27.98 -7.81
N GLN A 42 -44.35 -28.63 -6.91
CA GLN A 42 -45.32 -29.68 -7.26
C GLN A 42 -46.45 -29.16 -8.15
N LEU A 43 -46.98 -27.97 -7.87
CA LEU A 43 -48.02 -27.33 -8.68
C LEU A 43 -47.53 -27.02 -10.10
N ILE A 44 -46.36 -26.40 -10.22
CA ILE A 44 -45.75 -26.06 -11.52
C ILE A 44 -45.43 -27.34 -12.30
N GLN A 45 -44.94 -28.38 -11.63
CA GLN A 45 -44.69 -29.68 -12.26
C GLN A 45 -46.00 -30.32 -12.74
N HIS A 46 -47.09 -30.24 -11.97
CA HIS A 46 -48.39 -30.76 -12.38
C HIS A 46 -48.95 -30.03 -13.61
N LEU A 47 -48.76 -28.71 -13.69
CA LEU A 47 -49.16 -27.90 -14.84
C LEU A 47 -48.28 -28.16 -16.06
N SER A 48 -46.98 -28.34 -15.87
CA SER A 48 -46.00 -28.52 -16.96
C SER A 48 -46.05 -29.91 -17.62
N LYS A 49 -46.50 -30.94 -16.88
CA LYS A 49 -46.79 -32.29 -17.40
C LYS A 49 -47.76 -32.32 -18.58
N LYS A 50 -48.56 -31.27 -18.76
CA LYS A 50 -49.57 -31.19 -19.83
C LYS A 50 -48.99 -30.73 -21.17
N GLU A 51 -47.83 -30.09 -21.18
CA GLU A 51 -47.29 -29.39 -22.37
C GLU A 51 -45.88 -29.86 -22.80
N TYR A 52 -45.11 -30.52 -21.93
CA TYR A 52 -43.70 -30.85 -22.21
C TYR A 52 -43.36 -32.34 -22.16
N SER A 53 -42.36 -32.73 -22.96
CA SER A 53 -41.76 -34.07 -22.95
C SER A 53 -41.09 -34.36 -21.58
N PRO A 54 -41.19 -35.60 -21.03
CA PRO A 54 -40.83 -35.94 -19.65
C PRO A 54 -39.37 -35.63 -19.24
N LYS A 55 -38.45 -35.46 -20.20
CA LYS A 55 -37.03 -35.11 -19.93
C LYS A 55 -36.79 -33.59 -19.78
N LEU A 56 -37.68 -32.73 -20.27
CA LEU A 56 -37.58 -31.26 -20.17
C LEU A 56 -38.52 -30.65 -19.11
N ASP A 57 -39.51 -31.43 -18.66
CA ASP A 57 -40.56 -31.02 -17.73
C ASP A 57 -39.99 -30.57 -16.37
N LYS A 58 -39.10 -31.36 -15.78
CA LYS A 58 -38.55 -31.08 -14.44
C LYS A 58 -37.58 -29.89 -14.39
N ALA A 59 -36.67 -29.77 -15.35
CA ALA A 59 -35.70 -28.67 -15.37
C ALA A 59 -36.40 -27.32 -15.57
N LYS A 60 -37.40 -27.26 -16.47
CA LYS A 60 -38.22 -26.06 -16.65
C LYS A 60 -39.12 -25.79 -15.43
N ALA A 61 -39.70 -26.82 -14.83
CA ALA A 61 -40.48 -26.66 -13.59
C ALA A 61 -39.62 -26.12 -12.44
N LEU A 62 -38.36 -26.55 -12.33
CA LEU A 62 -37.41 -26.04 -11.34
C LEU A 62 -37.11 -24.56 -11.57
N THR A 63 -36.74 -24.16 -12.79
CA THR A 63 -36.48 -22.75 -13.12
C THR A 63 -37.71 -21.87 -12.91
N LEU A 64 -38.90 -22.32 -13.32
CA LEU A 64 -40.14 -21.59 -13.10
C LEU A 64 -40.51 -21.51 -11.62
N SER A 65 -40.28 -22.55 -10.83
CA SER A 65 -40.51 -22.53 -9.38
C SER A 65 -39.61 -21.55 -8.65
N ILE A 66 -38.35 -21.41 -9.10
CA ILE A 66 -37.41 -20.41 -8.59
C ILE A 66 -37.91 -19.01 -8.90
N ILE A 67 -38.30 -18.74 -10.15
CA ILE A 67 -38.80 -17.43 -10.59
C ILE A 67 -40.09 -17.06 -9.82
N VAL A 68 -41.07 -17.96 -9.77
CA VAL A 68 -42.36 -17.72 -9.12
C VAL A 68 -42.19 -17.49 -7.62
N THR A 69 -41.37 -18.29 -6.94
CA THR A 69 -41.12 -18.12 -5.50
C THR A 69 -40.37 -16.82 -5.22
N THR A 70 -39.42 -16.44 -6.08
CA THR A 70 -38.71 -15.15 -5.97
C THR A 70 -39.67 -13.97 -6.12
N ILE A 71 -40.55 -14.00 -7.11
CA ILE A 71 -41.57 -12.94 -7.31
C ILE A 71 -42.51 -12.87 -6.09
N ALA A 72 -42.97 -14.00 -5.59
CA ALA A 72 -43.83 -14.06 -4.40
C ALA A 72 -43.14 -13.46 -3.17
N LEU A 73 -41.85 -13.76 -2.97
CA LEU A 73 -41.05 -13.16 -1.90
C LEU A 73 -40.87 -11.65 -2.06
N CYS A 74 -40.64 -11.17 -3.29
CA CYS A 74 -40.54 -9.74 -3.55
C CYS A 74 -41.84 -9.00 -3.25
N ILE A 75 -43.00 -9.58 -3.58
CA ILE A 75 -44.32 -9.00 -3.26
C ILE A 75 -44.54 -8.99 -1.75
N ALA A 76 -44.25 -10.10 -1.06
CA ALA A 76 -44.39 -10.19 0.40
C ALA A 76 -43.44 -9.23 1.13
N TYR A 77 -42.21 -9.08 0.63
CA TYR A 77 -41.24 -8.10 1.13
C TYR A 77 -41.75 -6.66 0.91
N ALA A 78 -42.23 -6.33 -0.28
CA ALA A 78 -42.80 -5.00 -0.56
C ALA A 78 -43.99 -4.66 0.34
N LEU A 79 -44.86 -5.63 0.64
CA LEU A 79 -46.01 -5.44 1.54
C LEU A 79 -45.59 -5.24 3.01
N THR A 80 -44.46 -5.82 3.42
CA THR A 80 -43.94 -5.69 4.79
C THR A 80 -43.06 -4.45 4.97
N SER A 81 -42.36 -4.02 3.93
CA SER A 81 -41.46 -2.84 3.95
C SER A 81 -42.15 -1.51 3.62
N ALA A 82 -43.37 -1.53 3.05
CA ALA A 82 -44.13 -0.32 2.73
C ALA A 82 -44.51 0.55 3.96
N GLY A 83 -44.32 0.05 5.19
CA GLY A 83 -44.59 0.78 6.44
C GLY A 83 -43.35 1.26 7.20
N SER A 84 -42.14 0.86 6.78
CA SER A 84 -40.89 1.22 7.47
C SER A 84 -40.36 2.57 6.97
N SER A 85 -40.11 3.51 7.89
CA SER A 85 -39.44 4.77 7.55
C SER A 85 -37.98 4.49 7.18
N LEU A 86 -37.59 4.79 5.95
CA LEU A 86 -36.19 4.86 5.50
C LEU A 86 -35.53 6.11 6.08
N GLY A 87 -35.49 6.21 7.41
CA GLY A 87 -35.19 7.46 8.10
C GLY A 87 -34.19 7.25 9.22
N VAL A 88 -32.92 7.49 8.93
CA VAL A 88 -31.98 8.08 9.88
C VAL A 88 -31.10 9.04 9.10
N GLN A 89 -31.29 10.34 9.33
CA GLN A 89 -30.40 11.41 8.89
C GLN A 89 -29.38 11.59 10.03
N ALA A 90 -28.50 10.61 10.20
CA ALA A 90 -27.37 10.68 11.11
C ALA A 90 -26.12 11.02 10.30
N ASP A 91 -25.15 11.65 10.98
CA ASP A 91 -23.85 11.96 10.41
C ASP A 91 -23.21 10.68 9.82
N PHE A 92 -22.74 10.77 8.58
CA PHE A 92 -22.23 9.62 7.81
C PHE A 92 -21.08 8.95 8.57
N LYS A 93 -20.19 9.77 9.14
CA LYS A 93 -19.00 9.31 9.86
C LYS A 93 -19.35 8.66 11.20
N GLU A 94 -20.22 9.30 11.99
CA GLU A 94 -20.69 8.75 13.27
C GLU A 94 -21.40 7.40 13.08
N THR A 95 -22.27 7.31 12.06
CA THR A 95 -23.04 6.10 11.80
C THR A 95 -22.17 4.97 11.26
N LEU A 96 -21.19 5.28 10.40
CA LEU A 96 -20.21 4.32 9.90
C LEU A 96 -19.36 3.73 11.03
N GLN A 97 -18.96 4.54 12.00
CA GLN A 97 -18.18 4.07 13.16
C GLN A 97 -19.00 3.18 14.09
N SER A 98 -20.31 3.41 14.18
CA SER A 98 -21.22 2.60 15.02
C SER A 98 -21.72 1.31 14.37
N ARG A 99 -21.22 0.94 13.18
CA ARG A 99 -21.77 -0.17 12.39
C ARG A 99 -21.59 -1.53 13.06
N PHE A 100 -22.64 -2.35 13.04
CA PHE A 100 -22.61 -3.69 13.63
C PHE A 100 -21.74 -4.65 12.79
N MET A 101 -20.68 -5.22 13.40
CA MET A 101 -19.78 -6.16 12.76
C MET A 101 -19.92 -7.59 13.33
N PRO A 102 -20.81 -8.43 12.78
CA PRO A 102 -21.13 -9.74 13.37
C PRO A 102 -19.96 -10.73 13.41
N PHE A 103 -18.99 -10.59 12.50
CA PHE A 103 -17.84 -11.51 12.40
C PHE A 103 -16.52 -10.90 12.84
N GLU A 104 -16.54 -9.77 13.55
CA GLU A 104 -15.32 -9.11 14.05
C GLU A 104 -14.46 -10.04 14.93
N GLN A 105 -15.13 -10.86 15.75
CA GLN A 105 -14.51 -11.83 16.66
C GLN A 105 -14.39 -13.24 16.06
N SER A 106 -14.62 -13.40 14.75
CA SER A 106 -14.51 -14.70 14.08
C SER A 106 -13.07 -15.22 14.14
N SER A 107 -12.89 -16.52 14.36
CA SER A 107 -11.58 -17.18 14.28
C SER A 107 -11.05 -17.31 12.85
N CYS A 108 -11.88 -17.00 11.84
CA CYS A 108 -11.49 -16.95 10.43
C CYS A 108 -11.25 -15.49 10.03
N THR A 109 -9.99 -15.19 9.74
CA THR A 109 -9.49 -13.87 9.33
C THR A 109 -10.19 -13.41 8.06
N VAL A 110 -10.28 -14.28 7.04
CA VAL A 110 -10.96 -13.95 5.77
C VAL A 110 -12.41 -13.54 6.01
N LEU A 111 -13.14 -14.25 6.87
CA LEU A 111 -14.52 -13.92 7.19
C LEU A 111 -14.63 -12.58 7.95
N SER A 112 -13.72 -12.33 8.89
CA SER A 112 -13.71 -11.07 9.65
C SER A 112 -13.37 -9.85 8.78
N GLU A 113 -12.47 -10.00 7.80
CA GLU A 113 -12.09 -8.93 6.86
C GLU A 113 -13.17 -8.69 5.80
N LEU A 114 -13.75 -9.76 5.22
CA LEU A 114 -14.88 -9.63 4.29
C LEU A 114 -16.13 -9.07 4.97
N ASN A 115 -16.28 -9.29 6.27
CA ASN A 115 -17.35 -8.69 7.06
C ASN A 115 -17.24 -7.17 7.08
N LYS A 116 -16.03 -6.60 7.17
CA LYS A 116 -15.82 -5.14 7.11
C LYS A 116 -16.36 -4.58 5.80
N ALA A 117 -15.98 -5.16 4.66
CA ALA A 117 -16.41 -4.72 3.34
C ALA A 117 -17.93 -4.89 3.13
N SER A 118 -18.50 -6.03 3.53
CA SER A 118 -19.94 -6.28 3.38
C SER A 118 -20.79 -5.36 4.25
N THR A 119 -20.40 -5.12 5.50
CA THR A 119 -21.09 -4.20 6.41
C THR A 119 -20.98 -2.76 5.90
N TYR A 120 -19.82 -2.39 5.34
CA TYR A 120 -19.64 -1.09 4.70
C TYR A 120 -20.55 -0.90 3.49
N ALA A 121 -20.65 -1.91 2.62
CA ALA A 121 -21.53 -1.88 1.45
C ALA A 121 -23.02 -1.83 1.85
N ASP A 122 -23.42 -2.56 2.89
CA ASP A 122 -24.78 -2.50 3.44
C ASP A 122 -25.09 -1.11 4.02
N PHE A 123 -24.14 -0.50 4.74
CA PHE A 123 -24.26 0.87 5.24
C PHE A 123 -24.41 1.88 4.10
N LEU A 124 -23.54 1.83 3.08
CA LEU A 124 -23.64 2.68 1.89
C LEU A 124 -24.96 2.49 1.16
N THR A 125 -25.46 1.26 1.07
CA THR A 125 -26.75 0.97 0.44
C THR A 125 -27.89 1.62 1.22
N GLN A 126 -27.87 1.55 2.56
CA GLN A 126 -28.88 2.17 3.41
C GLN A 126 -28.81 3.70 3.36
N TYR A 127 -27.60 4.26 3.43
CA TYR A 127 -27.36 5.70 3.32
C TYR A 127 -27.75 6.25 1.94
N GLY A 128 -27.38 5.54 0.86
CA GLY A 128 -27.79 5.90 -0.49
C GLY A 128 -29.30 5.82 -0.69
N LEU A 129 -29.96 4.80 -0.14
CA LEU A 129 -31.41 4.67 -0.18
C LEU A 129 -32.11 5.77 0.63
N SER A 130 -31.59 6.16 1.80
CA SER A 130 -32.17 7.26 2.59
C SER A 130 -31.96 8.62 1.89
N TYR A 131 -30.78 8.85 1.30
CA TYR A 131 -30.49 10.03 0.49
C TYR A 131 -31.43 10.13 -0.72
N ILE A 132 -31.63 9.04 -1.48
CA ILE A 132 -32.57 9.01 -2.62
C ILE A 132 -34.02 9.16 -2.14
N ALA A 133 -34.38 8.56 -1.00
CA ALA A 133 -35.72 8.66 -0.43
C ALA A 133 -36.07 10.10 -0.03
N SER A 134 -35.07 10.92 0.34
CA SER A 134 -35.27 12.35 0.61
C SER A 134 -35.80 13.11 -0.61
N SER A 135 -35.43 12.68 -1.83
CA SER A 135 -35.89 13.26 -3.09
C SER A 135 -37.15 12.55 -3.60
N SER A 136 -37.15 11.22 -3.63
CA SER A 136 -38.29 10.41 -4.06
C SER A 136 -38.32 9.04 -3.38
N TYR A 137 -39.27 8.88 -2.45
CA TYR A 137 -39.53 7.62 -1.76
C TYR A 137 -39.83 6.47 -2.73
N ILE A 138 -40.59 6.72 -3.80
CA ILE A 138 -40.99 5.67 -4.77
C ILE A 138 -39.76 5.12 -5.49
N VAL A 139 -38.80 5.98 -5.85
CA VAL A 139 -37.58 5.55 -6.54
C VAL A 139 -36.69 4.74 -5.61
N ALA A 140 -36.48 5.20 -4.37
CA ALA A 140 -35.74 4.44 -3.35
C ALA A 140 -36.38 3.07 -3.09
N PHE A 141 -37.72 3.02 -2.98
CA PHE A 141 -38.46 1.79 -2.75
C PHE A 141 -38.30 0.78 -3.91
N VAL A 142 -38.33 1.25 -5.17
CA VAL A 142 -38.09 0.37 -6.33
C VAL A 142 -36.67 -0.18 -6.32
N ILE A 143 -35.66 0.65 -6.02
CA ILE A 143 -34.26 0.22 -5.93
C ILE A 143 -34.10 -0.83 -4.81
N GLN A 144 -34.70 -0.61 -3.65
CA GLN A 144 -34.69 -1.57 -2.55
C GLN A 144 -35.28 -2.93 -2.95
N ILE A 145 -36.40 -2.94 -3.68
CA ILE A 145 -37.01 -4.19 -4.18
C ILE A 145 -36.06 -4.91 -5.15
N VAL A 146 -35.41 -4.18 -6.07
CA VAL A 146 -34.47 -4.78 -7.04
C VAL A 146 -33.27 -5.41 -6.33
N LEU A 147 -32.71 -4.73 -5.32
CA LEU A 147 -31.60 -5.24 -4.53
C LEU A 147 -32.00 -6.49 -3.74
N SER A 148 -33.15 -6.47 -3.07
CA SER A 148 -33.68 -7.63 -2.33
C SER A 148 -34.04 -8.80 -3.24
N ALA A 149 -34.54 -8.54 -4.45
CA ALA A 149 -34.86 -9.59 -5.43
C ALA A 149 -33.63 -10.43 -5.81
N SER A 150 -32.45 -9.80 -5.92
CA SER A 150 -31.20 -10.51 -6.21
C SER A 150 -30.82 -11.49 -5.09
N ILE A 151 -30.98 -11.06 -3.85
CA ILE A 151 -30.70 -11.87 -2.65
C ILE A 151 -31.69 -13.04 -2.57
N PHE A 152 -32.98 -12.79 -2.73
CA PHE A 152 -34.00 -13.84 -2.71
C PHE A 152 -33.83 -14.85 -3.85
N PHE A 153 -33.50 -14.39 -5.05
CA PHE A 153 -33.22 -15.27 -6.19
C PHE A 153 -32.07 -16.24 -5.88
N GLY A 154 -31.01 -15.74 -5.24
CA GLY A 154 -29.87 -16.54 -4.79
C GLY A 154 -30.26 -17.65 -3.80
N ILE A 155 -31.01 -17.29 -2.76
CA ILE A 155 -31.45 -18.23 -1.71
C ILE A 155 -32.42 -19.28 -2.26
N VAL A 156 -33.43 -18.84 -3.02
CA VAL A 156 -34.40 -19.76 -3.63
C VAL A 156 -33.70 -20.69 -4.64
N GLY A 157 -32.66 -20.22 -5.32
CA GLY A 157 -31.79 -21.05 -6.15
C GLY A 157 -31.14 -22.20 -5.38
N GLN A 158 -30.75 -21.99 -4.12
CA GLN A 158 -30.21 -23.04 -3.25
C GLN A 158 -31.29 -24.07 -2.86
N PHE A 159 -32.53 -23.64 -2.60
CA PHE A 159 -33.65 -24.58 -2.40
C PHE A 159 -33.91 -25.43 -3.63
N GLY A 160 -33.80 -24.85 -4.83
CA GLY A 160 -33.83 -25.58 -6.10
C GLY A 160 -32.76 -26.68 -6.15
N ALA A 161 -31.53 -26.38 -5.74
CA ALA A 161 -30.45 -27.36 -5.70
C ALA A 161 -30.74 -28.52 -4.73
N CYS A 162 -31.44 -28.28 -3.60
CA CYS A 162 -31.85 -29.32 -2.66
C CYS A 162 -32.89 -30.30 -3.22
N LEU A 163 -33.68 -29.90 -4.22
CA LEU A 163 -34.69 -30.76 -4.86
C LEU A 163 -34.13 -31.62 -5.99
N ILE A 164 -32.89 -31.38 -6.43
CA ILE A 164 -32.26 -32.18 -7.49
C ILE A 164 -31.98 -33.59 -6.96
N THR A 165 -32.57 -34.58 -7.61
CA THR A 165 -32.45 -35.98 -7.16
C THR A 165 -31.08 -36.55 -7.55
N ARG A 166 -30.55 -37.48 -6.75
CA ARG A 166 -29.28 -38.20 -7.05
C ARG A 166 -29.24 -38.83 -8.46
N GLN A 167 -30.38 -39.28 -8.97
CA GLN A 167 -30.51 -39.83 -10.33
C GLN A 167 -30.35 -38.75 -11.41
N GLU A 168 -30.75 -37.51 -11.14
CA GLU A 168 -30.65 -36.37 -12.07
C GLU A 168 -29.20 -35.86 -12.12
N ILE A 169 -28.55 -35.72 -10.96
CA ILE A 169 -27.10 -35.46 -10.89
C ILE A 169 -26.33 -36.53 -11.65
N LYS A 170 -26.67 -37.81 -11.44
CA LYS A 170 -26.07 -38.94 -12.16
C LYS A 170 -26.26 -38.84 -13.68
N SER A 171 -27.41 -38.33 -14.14
CA SER A 171 -27.73 -38.20 -15.56
C SER A 171 -26.94 -37.09 -16.27
N GLU A 172 -26.53 -36.01 -15.59
CA GLU A 172 -25.66 -34.99 -16.17
C GLU A 172 -24.20 -35.47 -16.33
N PHE A 173 -23.77 -36.38 -15.46
CA PHE A 173 -22.46 -37.04 -15.58
C PHE A 173 -22.47 -38.26 -16.54
N GLN A 174 -23.61 -38.54 -17.17
CA GLN A 174 -23.76 -39.51 -18.26
C GLN A 174 -23.72 -38.76 -19.61
N LEU A 175 -23.10 -39.35 -20.63
CA LEU A 175 -23.21 -38.80 -21.99
C LEU A 175 -24.66 -38.87 -22.44
N LEU A 176 -25.16 -37.79 -23.07
CA LEU A 176 -26.49 -37.75 -23.69
C LEU A 176 -26.68 -39.02 -24.53
N PRO A 177 -27.67 -39.88 -24.24
CA PRO A 177 -27.88 -41.06 -25.04
C PRO A 177 -28.26 -40.62 -26.45
N SER A 178 -27.54 -41.15 -27.43
CA SER A 178 -27.92 -41.10 -28.84
C SER A 178 -29.35 -41.65 -28.97
N LYS A 179 -30.14 -41.09 -29.89
CA LYS A 179 -31.59 -41.31 -30.07
C LYS A 179 -32.01 -42.78 -30.30
N HIS A 180 -31.07 -43.72 -30.30
CA HIS A 180 -31.27 -45.15 -30.55
C HIS A 180 -30.80 -46.11 -29.44
N ASP A 181 -30.30 -45.62 -28.31
CA ASP A 181 -29.89 -46.52 -27.23
C ASP A 181 -31.02 -46.65 -26.17
N GLU A 182 -31.52 -47.88 -26.00
CA GLU A 182 -32.38 -48.26 -24.88
C GLU A 182 -31.70 -47.89 -23.55
N GLU A 183 -32.51 -47.48 -22.56
CA GLU A 183 -32.12 -46.98 -21.25
C GLU A 183 -31.29 -47.99 -20.44
N SER A 184 -30.04 -48.19 -20.81
CA SER A 184 -29.06 -48.90 -20.00
C SER A 184 -28.53 -47.95 -18.94
N GLU A 185 -28.58 -48.39 -17.67
CA GLU A 185 -28.08 -47.64 -16.52
C GLU A 185 -26.60 -47.26 -16.69
N GLY A 186 -26.34 -46.09 -17.27
CA GLY A 186 -25.00 -45.60 -17.55
C GLY A 186 -24.14 -45.54 -16.28
N ARG A 187 -23.02 -46.27 -16.28
CA ARG A 187 -22.06 -46.29 -15.17
C ARG A 187 -21.39 -44.92 -15.05
N ILE A 188 -21.46 -44.29 -13.87
CA ILE A 188 -20.79 -43.00 -13.59
C ILE A 188 -19.30 -43.12 -13.93
N ARG A 189 -18.79 -42.23 -14.78
CA ARG A 189 -17.37 -42.24 -15.14
C ARG A 189 -16.56 -41.75 -13.94
N ARG A 190 -15.82 -42.65 -13.27
CA ARG A 190 -14.97 -42.37 -12.09
C ARG A 190 -14.07 -41.13 -12.25
N ARG A 191 -13.73 -40.77 -13.50
CA ARG A 191 -12.98 -39.56 -13.85
C ARG A 191 -13.67 -38.26 -13.44
N TYR A 192 -14.99 -38.12 -13.61
CA TYR A 192 -15.70 -36.89 -13.22
C TYR A 192 -15.78 -36.71 -11.70
N VAL A 193 -16.01 -37.80 -10.97
CA VAL A 193 -16.00 -37.78 -9.49
C VAL A 193 -14.61 -37.40 -8.98
N ALA A 194 -13.54 -37.95 -9.59
CA ALA A 194 -12.17 -37.60 -9.25
C ALA A 194 -11.86 -36.12 -9.55
N VAL A 195 -12.38 -35.57 -10.66
CA VAL A 195 -12.21 -34.15 -11.01
C VAL A 195 -12.93 -33.25 -10.00
N VAL A 196 -14.17 -33.54 -9.63
CA VAL A 196 -14.92 -32.74 -8.64
C VAL A 196 -14.27 -32.81 -7.26
N ALA A 197 -13.85 -34.00 -6.83
CA ALA A 197 -13.11 -34.16 -5.58
C ALA A 197 -11.76 -33.42 -5.61
N GLY A 198 -11.04 -33.47 -6.74
CA GLY A 198 -9.82 -32.71 -6.95
C GLY A 198 -10.05 -31.21 -6.87
N ILE A 199 -11.08 -30.68 -7.53
CA ILE A 199 -11.46 -29.26 -7.45
C ILE A 199 -11.76 -28.86 -6.01
N TRP A 200 -12.52 -29.67 -5.26
CA TRP A 200 -12.85 -29.38 -3.87
C TRP A 200 -11.61 -29.35 -2.96
N ILE A 201 -10.69 -30.30 -3.13
CA ILE A 201 -9.42 -30.33 -2.39
C ILE A 201 -8.57 -29.11 -2.74
N ILE A 202 -8.43 -28.79 -4.03
CA ILE A 202 -7.67 -27.62 -4.48
C ILE A 202 -8.27 -26.33 -3.92
N ALA A 203 -9.60 -26.17 -3.97
CA ALA A 203 -10.28 -25.00 -3.42
C ALA A 203 -10.10 -24.89 -1.90
N SER A 204 -10.13 -26.01 -1.18
CA SER A 204 -9.90 -26.04 0.27
C SER A 204 -8.46 -25.64 0.62
N ILE A 205 -7.47 -26.15 -0.12
CA ILE A 205 -6.06 -25.76 0.05
C ILE A 205 -5.87 -24.27 -0.28
N ALA A 206 -6.44 -23.79 -1.38
CA ALA A 206 -6.37 -22.38 -1.76
C ALA A 206 -6.97 -21.47 -0.68
N PHE A 207 -8.13 -21.84 -0.12
CA PHE A 207 -8.74 -21.11 0.98
C PHE A 207 -7.83 -21.04 2.22
N LEU A 208 -7.21 -22.17 2.59
CA LEU A 208 -6.26 -22.20 3.72
C LEU A 208 -5.00 -21.37 3.46
N CYS A 209 -4.51 -21.32 2.21
CA CYS A 209 -3.40 -20.44 1.85
C CYS A 209 -3.76 -18.96 2.01
N VAL A 210 -4.95 -18.56 1.52
CA VAL A 210 -5.44 -17.17 1.66
C VAL A 210 -5.63 -16.80 3.14
N GLU A 211 -6.23 -17.69 3.93
CA GLU A 211 -6.40 -17.50 5.37
C GLU A 211 -5.04 -17.36 6.08
N TYR A 212 -4.05 -18.18 5.72
CA TYR A 212 -2.71 -18.09 6.26
C TYR A 212 -2.01 -16.77 5.90
N GLU A 213 -2.06 -16.36 4.63
CA GLU A 213 -1.46 -15.09 4.19
C GLU A 213 -2.10 -13.89 4.88
N TRP A 214 -3.44 -13.82 4.91
CA TRP A 214 -4.16 -12.70 5.53
C TRP A 214 -3.95 -12.65 7.05
N SER A 215 -3.91 -13.81 7.73
CA SER A 215 -3.61 -13.86 9.16
C SER A 215 -2.18 -13.39 9.48
N LYS A 216 -1.21 -13.70 8.62
CA LYS A 216 0.19 -13.23 8.74
C LYS A 216 0.28 -11.71 8.57
N THR A 217 -0.40 -11.16 7.56
CA THR A 217 -0.41 -9.71 7.30
C THR A 217 -1.03 -8.94 8.46
N ARG A 218 -2.15 -9.42 9.01
CA ARG A 218 -2.81 -8.81 10.17
C ARG A 218 -1.95 -8.80 11.45
N THR A 219 -1.05 -9.75 11.60
CA THR A 219 -0.12 -9.78 12.75
C THR A 219 1.04 -8.79 12.55
N SER A 220 1.38 -8.45 11.31
CA SER A 220 2.54 -7.63 10.96
C SER A 220 2.20 -6.14 10.79
N GLN A 221 0.94 -5.80 10.53
CA GLN A 221 0.48 -4.44 10.29
C GLN A 221 -0.81 -4.15 11.07
N PRO A 222 -0.93 -2.97 11.72
CA PRO A 222 -2.14 -2.59 12.46
C PRO A 222 -3.34 -2.25 11.55
N TYR A 223 -3.12 -2.01 10.26
CA TYR A 223 -4.13 -1.68 9.25
C TYR A 223 -4.12 -2.71 8.12
N THR A 224 -5.29 -3.20 7.68
CA THR A 224 -5.39 -4.10 6.51
C THR A 224 -5.61 -3.33 5.20
N GLU A 225 -5.34 -3.96 4.05
CA GLU A 225 -5.59 -3.35 2.73
C GLU A 225 -7.06 -2.95 2.53
N ILE A 226 -7.98 -3.74 3.12
CA ILE A 226 -9.41 -3.41 3.13
C ILE A 226 -9.66 -2.17 3.98
N ASP A 227 -9.01 -2.02 5.15
CA ASP A 227 -9.16 -0.83 5.98
C ASP A 227 -8.68 0.44 5.24
N GLN A 228 -7.53 0.37 4.56
CA GLN A 228 -7.02 1.48 3.74
C GLN A 228 -8.00 1.87 2.62
N THR A 229 -8.48 0.88 1.87
CA THR A 229 -9.44 1.12 0.78
C THR A 229 -10.75 1.71 1.32
N LEU A 230 -11.24 1.21 2.47
CA LEU A 230 -12.45 1.72 3.09
C LEU A 230 -12.25 3.15 3.62
N ASP A 231 -11.10 3.47 4.18
CA ASP A 231 -10.77 4.82 4.65
C ASP A 231 -10.66 5.82 3.49
N GLU A 232 -10.08 5.43 2.35
CA GLU A 232 -10.03 6.24 1.13
C GLU A 232 -11.44 6.54 0.59
N ILE A 233 -12.28 5.51 0.47
CA ILE A 233 -13.67 5.69 0.01
C ILE A 233 -14.45 6.54 1.01
N THR A 234 -14.25 6.33 2.31
CA THR A 234 -14.88 7.14 3.37
C THR A 234 -14.45 8.60 3.25
N GLY A 235 -13.16 8.86 3.05
CA GLY A 235 -12.61 10.20 2.84
C GLY A 235 -13.27 10.90 1.66
N TRP A 236 -13.38 10.23 0.52
CA TRP A 236 -14.08 10.75 -0.66
C TRP A 236 -15.55 11.08 -0.40
N ILE A 237 -16.27 10.21 0.31
CA ILE A 237 -17.70 10.43 0.59
C ILE A 237 -17.90 11.58 1.57
N VAL A 238 -17.07 11.68 2.61
CA VAL A 238 -17.09 12.80 3.57
C VAL A 238 -16.77 14.10 2.84
N LEU A 239 -15.71 14.14 2.04
CA LEU A 239 -15.36 15.31 1.23
C LEU A 239 -16.51 15.75 0.32
N ALA A 240 -17.13 14.80 -0.39
CA ALA A 240 -18.25 15.09 -1.28
C ALA A 240 -19.56 15.48 -0.58
N THR A 241 -19.71 15.13 0.71
CA THR A 241 -20.92 15.43 1.50
C THR A 241 -20.78 16.74 2.26
N ASP A 242 -19.58 17.05 2.76
CA ASP A 242 -19.31 18.21 3.63
C ASP A 242 -18.94 19.46 2.83
N HIS A 243 -18.42 19.32 1.60
CA HIS A 243 -17.99 20.44 0.76
C HIS A 243 -18.89 20.63 -0.45
N SER A 244 -19.08 21.90 -0.84
CA SER A 244 -19.76 22.21 -2.09
C SER A 244 -18.90 21.84 -3.31
N ALA A 245 -19.51 21.64 -4.48
CA ALA A 245 -18.77 21.35 -5.70
C ALA A 245 -17.76 22.46 -6.08
N GLU A 246 -18.05 23.70 -5.69
CA GLU A 246 -17.17 24.87 -5.89
C GLU A 246 -15.95 24.79 -4.96
N GLU A 247 -16.16 24.50 -3.67
CA GLU A 247 -15.07 24.31 -2.70
C GLU A 247 -14.15 23.13 -3.04
N LEU A 248 -14.71 22.03 -3.56
CA LEU A 248 -13.92 20.89 -4.03
C LEU A 248 -13.11 21.24 -5.28
N THR A 249 -13.63 22.11 -6.15
CA THR A 249 -12.91 22.59 -7.34
C THR A 249 -11.75 23.48 -6.91
N ASP A 250 -11.98 24.41 -5.99
CA ASP A 250 -10.93 25.27 -5.44
C ASP A 250 -9.82 24.47 -4.73
N MET A 251 -10.19 23.39 -4.02
CA MET A 251 -9.20 22.50 -3.39
C MET A 251 -8.33 21.75 -4.42
N VAL A 252 -8.95 21.21 -5.48
CA VAL A 252 -8.22 20.50 -6.54
C VAL A 252 -7.36 21.47 -7.36
N GLU A 253 -7.88 22.64 -7.71
CA GLU A 253 -7.12 23.69 -8.39
C GLU A 253 -5.94 24.17 -7.55
N ASN A 254 -6.11 24.30 -6.23
CA ASN A 254 -5.02 24.65 -5.33
C ASN A 254 -3.95 23.54 -5.24
N GLU A 255 -4.34 22.27 -5.20
CA GLU A 255 -3.38 21.17 -5.22
C GLU A 255 -2.60 21.09 -6.55
N GLU A 256 -3.27 21.28 -7.68
CA GLU A 256 -2.62 21.34 -8.99
C GLU A 256 -1.65 22.54 -9.09
N GLY A 257 -2.03 23.70 -8.56
CA GLY A 257 -1.16 24.88 -8.52
C GLY A 257 0.06 24.70 -7.63
N ILE A 258 -0.10 24.10 -6.45
CA ILE A 258 1.02 23.75 -5.56
C ILE A 258 1.94 22.72 -6.21
N GLN A 259 1.39 21.75 -6.93
CA GLN A 259 2.18 20.76 -7.66
C GLN A 259 3.01 21.43 -8.78
N ALA A 260 2.43 22.37 -9.52
CA ALA A 260 3.17 23.13 -10.53
C ALA A 260 4.31 23.97 -9.93
N ILE A 261 4.09 24.62 -8.77
CA ILE A 261 5.13 25.35 -8.04
C ILE A 261 6.25 24.41 -7.56
N LYS A 262 5.88 23.21 -7.12
CA LYS A 262 6.84 22.17 -6.72
C LYS A 262 7.67 21.67 -7.90
N ASP A 263 7.05 21.40 -9.04
CA ASP A 263 7.74 20.92 -10.24
C ASP A 263 8.75 21.97 -10.76
N ASP A 264 8.40 23.25 -10.69
CA ASP A 264 9.30 24.35 -11.06
C ASP A 264 10.50 24.43 -10.11
N TYR A 265 10.25 24.38 -8.79
CA TYR A 265 11.30 24.32 -7.78
C TYR A 265 12.23 23.12 -7.96
N GLU A 266 11.70 21.91 -8.19
CA GLU A 266 12.53 20.73 -8.41
C GLU A 266 13.41 20.89 -9.67
N SER A 267 12.87 21.51 -10.73
CA SER A 267 13.61 21.79 -11.96
C SER A 267 14.72 22.83 -11.77
N GLU A 268 14.47 23.89 -11.00
CA GLU A 268 15.45 24.95 -10.74
C GLU A 268 16.53 24.48 -9.77
N ARG A 269 16.15 23.80 -8.70
CA ARG A 269 17.07 23.13 -7.77
C ARG A 269 17.98 22.15 -8.50
N ASP A 270 17.44 21.25 -9.33
CA ASP A 270 18.24 20.23 -10.00
C ASP A 270 19.22 20.87 -11.00
N ARG A 271 18.80 21.94 -11.71
CA ARG A 271 19.70 22.75 -12.55
C ARG A 271 20.78 23.45 -11.73
N PHE A 272 20.45 23.97 -10.56
CA PHE A 272 21.41 24.57 -9.65
C PHE A 272 22.43 23.54 -9.16
N ILE A 273 21.98 22.35 -8.75
CA ILE A 273 22.83 21.24 -8.33
C ILE A 273 23.77 20.84 -9.46
N GLU A 274 23.25 20.51 -10.65
CA GLU A 274 24.08 20.05 -11.78
C GLU A 274 25.20 21.04 -12.13
N LYS A 275 24.89 22.34 -12.08
CA LYS A 275 25.84 23.42 -12.40
C LYS A 275 26.91 23.62 -11.34
N ASN A 276 26.57 23.54 -10.06
CA ASN A 276 27.46 23.94 -8.97
C ASN A 276 28.13 22.74 -8.26
N GLU A 277 27.50 21.57 -8.25
CA GLU A 277 28.03 20.34 -7.64
C GLU A 277 29.33 19.92 -8.34
N SER A 278 29.37 19.95 -9.68
CA SER A 278 30.56 19.60 -10.46
C SER A 278 31.76 20.50 -10.10
N LYS A 279 31.49 21.80 -9.90
CA LYS A 279 32.52 22.78 -9.54
C LYS A 279 33.00 22.59 -8.10
N LEU A 280 32.10 22.31 -7.17
CA LEU A 280 32.46 21.98 -5.79
C LEU A 280 33.33 20.72 -5.73
N LYS A 281 32.97 19.66 -6.47
CA LYS A 281 33.74 18.42 -6.56
C LYS A 281 35.14 18.66 -7.16
N GLU A 282 35.25 19.54 -8.15
CA GLU A 282 36.54 19.94 -8.72
C GLU A 282 37.43 20.66 -7.70
N GLU A 283 36.89 21.61 -6.91
CA GLU A 283 37.64 22.29 -5.85
C GLU A 283 38.09 21.33 -4.74
N ILE A 284 37.27 20.33 -4.39
CA ILE A 284 37.66 19.24 -3.47
C ILE A 284 38.86 18.47 -4.02
N GLU A 285 38.80 18.07 -5.30
CA GLU A 285 39.89 17.35 -5.96
C GLU A 285 41.18 18.18 -5.95
N ILE A 286 41.10 19.46 -6.31
CA ILE A 286 42.24 20.38 -6.33
C ILE A 286 42.86 20.51 -4.93
N TYR A 287 42.04 20.67 -3.89
CA TYR A 287 42.51 20.79 -2.52
C TYR A 287 43.32 19.57 -2.06
N TYR A 288 42.75 18.36 -2.19
CA TYR A 288 43.43 17.13 -1.75
C TYR A 288 44.59 16.74 -2.66
N GLN A 289 44.55 17.07 -3.95
CA GLN A 289 45.70 16.88 -4.84
C GLN A 289 46.89 17.75 -4.42
N ASN A 290 46.64 19.00 -4.00
CA ASN A 290 47.68 19.88 -3.48
C ASN A 290 48.25 19.36 -2.14
N CYS A 291 47.40 18.80 -1.27
CA CYS A 291 47.86 18.12 -0.06
C CYS A 291 48.76 16.91 -0.41
N SER A 292 48.33 16.07 -1.35
CA SER A 292 49.10 14.91 -1.81
C SER A 292 50.48 15.32 -2.37
N ASN A 293 50.55 16.42 -3.12
CA ASN A 293 51.82 16.95 -3.65
C ASN A 293 52.81 17.38 -2.55
N ASN A 294 52.32 17.75 -1.36
CA ASN A 294 53.15 18.14 -0.21
C ASN A 294 53.65 16.94 0.62
N THR A 295 53.19 15.71 0.33
CA THR A 295 53.56 14.50 1.07
C THR A 295 55.09 14.29 1.12
N ASP A 296 55.81 14.64 0.06
CA ASP A 296 57.28 14.51 0.03
C ASP A 296 57.97 15.38 1.09
N ALA A 297 57.42 16.56 1.41
CA ALA A 297 57.96 17.43 2.47
C ALA A 297 57.81 16.79 3.86
N TYR A 298 56.69 16.09 4.11
CA TYR A 298 56.51 15.31 5.32
C TYR A 298 57.48 14.12 5.39
N LEU A 299 57.67 13.40 4.28
CA LEU A 299 58.61 12.28 4.22
C LEU A 299 60.06 12.72 4.47
N ASP A 300 60.44 13.90 3.97
CA ASP A 300 61.77 14.47 4.21
C ASP A 300 61.98 14.78 5.70
N TRP A 301 60.95 15.27 6.40
CA TRP A 301 60.98 15.41 7.85
C TRP A 301 61.06 14.04 8.56
N TYR A 302 60.23 13.07 8.14
CA TYR A 302 60.11 11.74 8.75
C TYR A 302 61.42 10.93 8.67
N TYR A 303 62.09 10.94 7.52
CA TYR A 303 63.40 10.30 7.32
C TYR A 303 64.58 11.16 7.79
N GLY A 304 64.34 12.43 8.14
CA GLY A 304 65.30 13.34 8.73
C GLY A 304 65.61 13.06 10.21
N ILE A 305 66.47 13.91 10.78
CA ILE A 305 66.95 13.77 12.17
C ILE A 305 65.79 13.88 13.18
N GLN A 306 64.86 14.82 12.95
CA GLN A 306 63.71 15.04 13.84
C GLN A 306 62.68 13.91 13.75
N GLY A 307 62.33 13.45 12.54
CA GLY A 307 61.47 12.28 12.37
C GLY A 307 62.09 10.97 12.87
N GLY A 308 63.41 10.82 12.78
CA GLY A 308 64.15 9.74 13.45
C GLY A 308 63.98 9.74 14.97
N PHE A 309 63.98 10.93 15.60
CA PHE A 309 63.70 11.08 17.04
C PHE A 309 62.24 10.75 17.37
N ALA A 310 61.28 11.22 16.57
CA ALA A 310 59.86 10.92 16.75
C ALA A 310 59.57 9.41 16.70
N ARG A 311 60.19 8.68 15.76
CA ARG A 311 60.10 7.20 15.68
C ARG A 311 60.72 6.49 16.88
N PHE A 312 61.82 7.01 17.41
CA PHE A 312 62.53 6.42 18.55
C PHE A 312 61.79 6.64 19.87
N VAL A 313 61.17 7.80 20.06
CA VAL A 313 60.44 8.18 21.28
C VAL A 313 58.93 8.18 21.00
N LYS A 314 58.34 6.98 20.92
CA LYS A 314 56.94 6.79 20.51
C LYS A 314 55.91 7.65 21.26
N PHE A 315 56.10 7.87 22.57
CA PHE A 315 55.20 8.71 23.38
C PHE A 315 55.16 10.19 22.93
N LEU A 316 56.26 10.73 22.39
CA LEU A 316 56.31 12.10 21.86
C LEU A 316 56.12 12.15 20.34
N GLY A 317 56.30 11.02 19.67
CA GLY A 317 56.27 10.93 18.22
C GLY A 317 54.88 11.16 17.62
N LYS A 318 53.80 10.79 18.34
CA LYS A 318 52.43 10.90 17.83
C LYS A 318 52.04 12.35 17.56
N ASP A 319 52.06 13.17 18.61
CA ASP A 319 51.72 14.59 18.54
C ASP A 319 52.62 15.30 17.51
N MET A 320 53.91 14.96 17.51
CA MET A 320 54.87 15.54 16.57
C MET A 320 54.58 15.15 15.11
N ALA A 321 54.14 13.91 14.83
CA ALA A 321 53.79 13.48 13.49
C ALA A 321 52.50 14.15 13.00
N ALA A 322 51.47 14.25 13.84
CA ALA A 322 50.24 14.96 13.51
C ALA A 322 50.48 16.46 13.29
N ASP A 323 51.27 17.10 14.16
CA ASP A 323 51.63 18.53 14.04
C ASP A 323 52.42 18.81 12.76
N GLN A 324 53.39 17.95 12.43
CA GLN A 324 54.22 18.12 11.24
C GLN A 324 53.46 17.79 9.96
N PHE A 325 52.57 16.79 9.99
CA PHE A 325 51.67 16.53 8.89
C PHE A 325 50.77 17.74 8.63
N ASN A 326 50.15 18.29 9.67
CA ASN A 326 49.37 19.52 9.52
C ASN A 326 50.22 20.69 9.00
N SER A 327 51.41 20.91 9.56
CA SER A 327 52.26 22.03 9.17
C SER A 327 52.82 21.94 7.76
N LEU A 328 53.09 20.73 7.25
CA LEU A 328 53.80 20.52 5.99
C LEU A 328 52.89 20.07 4.85
N VAL A 329 51.76 19.42 5.15
CA VAL A 329 50.84 18.86 4.15
C VAL A 329 49.55 19.66 4.06
N VAL A 330 48.94 19.99 5.20
CA VAL A 330 47.59 20.59 5.28
C VAL A 330 47.64 22.12 5.24
N ASN A 331 48.27 22.75 6.22
CA ASN A 331 48.30 24.21 6.40
C ASN A 331 48.89 25.00 5.22
N PRO A 332 49.84 24.46 4.42
CA PRO A 332 50.32 25.16 3.24
C PRO A 332 49.30 25.25 2.09
N VAL A 333 48.22 24.48 2.14
CA VAL A 333 47.16 24.46 1.13
C VAL A 333 46.02 25.37 1.55
N ASP A 334 45.68 26.34 0.70
CA ASP A 334 44.58 27.27 0.95
C ASP A 334 43.22 26.59 0.77
N SER A 335 42.43 26.51 1.85
CA SER A 335 41.06 25.97 1.84
C SER A 335 39.99 27.02 1.52
N SER A 336 40.35 28.31 1.41
CA SER A 336 39.37 29.40 1.30
C SER A 336 38.53 29.34 0.03
N SER A 337 39.09 28.88 -1.10
CA SER A 337 38.35 28.67 -2.35
C SER A 337 37.24 27.63 -2.16
N LEU A 338 37.59 26.50 -1.55
CA LEU A 338 36.69 25.39 -1.30
C LEU A 338 35.61 25.75 -0.26
N GLU A 339 35.99 26.43 0.82
CA GLU A 339 35.04 26.92 1.83
C GLU A 339 34.03 27.91 1.24
N ASN A 340 34.50 28.83 0.39
CA ASN A 340 33.62 29.77 -0.30
C ASN A 340 32.69 29.04 -1.27
N GLU A 341 33.18 28.07 -2.03
CA GLU A 341 32.35 27.34 -3.00
C GLU A 341 31.29 26.49 -2.30
N TYR A 342 31.65 25.82 -1.20
CA TYR A 342 30.70 25.09 -0.36
C TYR A 342 29.64 26.03 0.23
N GLY A 343 30.07 27.18 0.76
CA GLY A 343 29.17 28.20 1.29
C GLY A 343 28.21 28.75 0.24
N ASN A 344 28.69 28.99 -0.99
CA ASN A 344 27.87 29.43 -2.12
C ASN A 344 26.86 28.34 -2.54
N TYR A 345 27.29 27.08 -2.56
CA TYR A 345 26.44 25.95 -2.89
C TYR A 345 25.26 25.81 -1.92
N ILE A 346 25.54 25.79 -0.61
CA ILE A 346 24.50 25.70 0.42
C ILE A 346 23.61 26.94 0.44
N SER A 347 24.19 28.14 0.31
CA SER A 347 23.41 29.39 0.30
C SER A 347 22.47 29.48 -0.90
N GLY A 348 22.92 29.02 -2.07
CA GLY A 348 22.05 28.95 -3.25
C GLY A 348 20.88 27.99 -3.05
N LEU A 349 21.13 26.77 -2.55
CA LEU A 349 20.05 25.82 -2.24
C LEU A 349 19.05 26.36 -1.20
N LYS A 350 19.53 27.11 -0.20
CA LYS A 350 18.67 27.80 0.76
C LYS A 350 17.80 28.86 0.09
N SER A 351 18.35 29.63 -0.84
CA SER A 351 17.60 30.64 -1.61
C SER A 351 16.49 30.01 -2.45
N GLU A 352 16.81 28.96 -3.22
CA GLU A 352 15.83 28.23 -4.05
C GLU A 352 14.67 27.69 -3.19
N TYR A 353 14.98 27.16 -2.00
CA TYR A 353 13.95 26.65 -1.09
C TYR A 353 13.11 27.77 -0.45
N ASP A 354 13.71 28.92 -0.12
CA ASP A 354 12.97 30.05 0.43
C ASP A 354 12.02 30.67 -0.60
N GLU A 355 12.44 30.73 -1.87
CA GLU A 355 11.60 31.15 -3.00
C GLU A 355 10.43 30.19 -3.21
N TYR A 356 10.68 28.87 -3.22
CA TYR A 356 9.63 27.85 -3.25
C TYR A 356 8.63 28.01 -2.11
N ARG A 357 9.13 28.11 -0.87
CA ARG A 357 8.28 28.27 0.32
C ARG A 357 7.43 29.54 0.22
N SER A 358 8.03 30.65 -0.21
CA SER A 358 7.33 31.91 -0.38
C SER A 358 6.23 31.81 -1.43
N ALA A 359 6.51 31.17 -2.57
CA ALA A 359 5.52 30.94 -3.63
C ALA A 359 4.36 30.06 -3.16
N VAL A 360 4.62 29.00 -2.40
CA VAL A 360 3.55 28.15 -1.84
C VAL A 360 2.69 28.90 -0.83
N VAL A 361 3.28 29.71 0.07
CA VAL A 361 2.53 30.47 1.07
C VAL A 361 1.75 31.64 0.47
N GLU A 362 2.29 32.27 -0.59
CA GLU A 362 1.57 33.31 -1.34
C GLU A 362 0.35 32.72 -2.07
N TYR A 363 0.52 31.53 -2.64
CA TYR A 363 -0.53 30.82 -3.37
C TYR A 363 -1.60 30.22 -2.44
N ASP A 364 -1.21 29.58 -1.35
CA ASP A 364 -2.10 29.05 -0.30
C ASP A 364 -1.62 29.48 1.10
N PRO A 365 -2.22 30.53 1.68
CA PRO A 365 -1.88 31.02 3.01
C PRO A 365 -2.06 30.00 4.14
N ASN A 366 -2.85 28.93 3.93
CA ASN A 366 -3.04 27.89 4.95
C ASN A 366 -1.82 26.99 5.12
N ARG A 367 -0.86 27.02 4.17
CA ARG A 367 0.40 26.26 4.20
C ARG A 367 1.54 27.02 4.90
N ALA A 368 1.22 28.04 5.68
CA ALA A 368 2.20 28.83 6.43
C ALA A 368 3.00 28.02 7.47
N ASP A 369 2.56 26.79 7.78
CA ASP A 369 3.21 25.81 8.65
C ASP A 369 4.32 24.99 7.96
N MET A 370 4.60 25.23 6.67
CA MET A 370 5.75 24.64 5.99
C MET A 370 7.07 24.91 6.74
N ALA A 371 7.91 23.88 6.78
CA ALA A 371 9.22 23.92 7.43
C ALA A 371 10.03 25.16 7.00
N THR A 372 10.68 25.82 7.95
CA THR A 372 11.53 26.96 7.62
C THR A 372 12.81 26.50 6.93
N VAL A 373 13.54 27.43 6.31
CA VAL A 373 14.86 27.16 5.73
C VAL A 373 15.79 26.57 6.79
N GLU A 374 15.76 27.08 8.01
CA GLU A 374 16.58 26.59 9.13
C GLU A 374 16.19 25.16 9.52
N GLU A 375 14.89 24.85 9.57
CA GLU A 375 14.41 23.50 9.91
C GLU A 375 14.78 22.48 8.84
N ARG A 376 14.62 22.82 7.56
CA ARG A 376 14.95 21.93 6.44
C ARG A 376 16.45 21.67 6.32
N PHE A 377 17.27 22.68 6.63
CA PHE A 377 18.73 22.58 6.54
C PHE A 377 19.40 22.29 7.90
N ALA A 378 18.66 22.00 8.97
CA ALA A 378 19.20 21.80 10.31
C ALA A 378 20.25 20.67 10.38
N ASP A 379 20.05 19.62 9.58
CA ASP A 379 20.94 18.45 9.53
C ASP A 379 22.00 18.54 8.42
N VAL A 380 21.97 19.60 7.60
CA VAL A 380 23.02 19.89 6.62
C VAL A 380 24.00 20.82 7.32
N ALA A 381 24.98 20.20 7.98
CA ALA A 381 25.96 20.90 8.79
C ALA A 381 26.71 21.98 7.99
N ASP A 382 27.36 22.91 8.71
CA ASP A 382 28.47 23.69 8.17
C ASP A 382 29.47 22.77 7.46
N MET A 383 30.28 23.33 6.57
CA MET A 383 31.25 22.58 5.76
C MET A 383 31.88 21.43 6.56
N PRO A 384 31.75 20.18 6.08
CA PRO A 384 32.32 19.05 6.78
C PRO A 384 33.81 19.29 7.01
N ASN A 385 34.31 18.91 8.19
CA ASN A 385 35.71 19.09 8.54
C ASN A 385 36.59 18.49 7.45
N LEU A 386 37.44 19.31 6.81
CA LEU A 386 38.38 18.89 5.78
C LEU A 386 39.37 17.84 6.27
N TRP A 387 39.69 17.92 7.56
CA TRP A 387 40.54 16.96 8.24
C TRP A 387 39.93 16.62 9.58
N PRO A 388 40.09 15.38 10.03
CA PRO A 388 39.62 14.99 11.33
C PRO A 388 40.32 15.75 12.47
N LEU A 389 39.67 15.76 13.64
CA LEU A 389 40.28 16.23 14.88
C LEU A 389 41.37 15.23 15.32
N TRP A 390 42.62 15.62 15.11
CA TRP A 390 43.83 14.81 15.37
C TRP A 390 44.01 14.36 16.83
N ASN A 391 43.19 14.85 17.76
CA ASN A 391 43.22 14.56 19.19
C ASN A 391 42.09 13.62 19.66
N SER A 392 41.53 12.80 18.76
CA SER A 392 40.48 11.82 19.09
C SER A 392 40.99 10.38 19.08
N ASP A 393 40.41 9.53 19.95
CA ASP A 393 40.83 8.13 20.15
C ASP A 393 40.82 7.27 18.86
N ALA A 394 39.98 7.62 17.88
CA ALA A 394 39.87 6.94 16.59
C ALA A 394 41.00 7.30 15.60
N HIS A 395 41.70 8.42 15.83
CA HIS A 395 42.77 8.90 14.96
C HIS A 395 44.16 8.70 15.56
N ASP A 396 44.23 8.37 16.84
CA ASP A 396 45.42 7.87 17.51
C ASP A 396 46.02 6.65 16.78
N SER A 397 45.17 5.75 16.27
CA SER A 397 45.60 4.59 15.47
C SER A 397 46.08 5.00 14.08
N ILE A 398 45.47 6.00 13.45
CA ILE A 398 45.87 6.49 12.12
C ILE A 398 47.23 7.18 12.20
N VAL A 399 47.46 7.99 13.23
CA VAL A 399 48.76 8.65 13.45
C VAL A 399 49.85 7.59 13.71
N GLU A 400 49.56 6.56 14.50
CA GLU A 400 50.52 5.49 14.78
C GLU A 400 50.80 4.57 13.58
N GLU A 401 49.77 4.16 12.85
CA GLU A 401 49.87 3.17 11.78
C GLU A 401 50.26 3.82 10.45
N THR A 402 49.67 4.97 10.12
CA THR A 402 49.81 5.62 8.80
C THR A 402 50.89 6.70 8.79
N LEU A 403 50.95 7.57 9.80
CA LEU A 403 51.91 8.69 9.83
C LEU A 403 53.26 8.30 10.45
N LEU A 404 53.26 7.43 11.47
CA LEU A 404 54.46 6.98 12.17
C LEU A 404 54.98 5.60 11.76
N ALA A 405 54.17 4.79 11.08
CA ALA A 405 54.48 3.39 10.74
C ALA A 405 55.04 2.59 11.94
N SER A 406 54.42 2.76 13.11
CA SER A 406 54.91 2.28 14.41
C SER A 406 54.91 0.75 14.48
N GLY A 407 56.01 0.11 14.09
CA GLY A 407 56.18 -1.35 14.21
C GLY A 407 56.81 -2.04 13.00
N SER A 408 57.02 -1.33 11.90
CA SER A 408 57.58 -1.87 10.66
C SER A 408 58.70 -0.97 10.12
N ASN A 409 59.79 -1.60 9.65
CA ASN A 409 60.86 -0.89 8.96
C ASN A 409 60.41 -0.61 7.51
N ILE A 410 59.54 0.38 7.34
CA ILE A 410 58.92 0.75 6.07
C ILE A 410 59.86 1.67 5.28
N ASP A 411 60.02 1.37 3.99
CA ASP A 411 60.75 2.21 3.05
C ASP A 411 59.93 3.45 2.64
N ARG A 412 60.61 4.46 2.08
CA ARG A 412 60.01 5.77 1.81
C ARG A 412 58.86 5.70 0.82
N ASP A 413 58.95 4.83 -0.17
CA ASP A 413 57.92 4.71 -1.21
C ASP A 413 56.66 4.04 -0.63
N SER A 414 56.84 3.00 0.20
CA SER A 414 55.73 2.36 0.92
C SER A 414 55.01 3.33 1.87
N LEU A 415 55.75 4.17 2.63
CA LEU A 415 55.11 5.18 3.50
C LEU A 415 54.40 6.27 2.70
N LYS A 416 54.99 6.68 1.57
CA LYS A 416 54.34 7.63 0.65
C LYS A 416 53.00 7.11 0.18
N THR A 417 52.95 5.85 -0.24
CA THR A 417 51.70 5.19 -0.67
C THR A 417 50.67 5.20 0.45
N MET A 418 51.03 4.81 1.68
CA MET A 418 50.08 4.81 2.81
C MET A 418 49.51 6.20 3.10
N ILE A 419 50.34 7.24 3.07
CA ILE A 419 49.89 8.62 3.31
C ILE A 419 48.98 9.09 2.17
N THR A 420 49.35 8.85 0.92
CA THR A 420 48.51 9.21 -0.24
C THR A 420 47.17 8.47 -0.24
N GLU A 421 47.15 7.18 0.12
CA GLU A 421 45.91 6.40 0.28
C GLU A 421 45.01 6.99 1.37
N TYR A 422 45.58 7.48 2.47
CA TYR A 422 44.83 8.16 3.52
C TYR A 422 44.25 9.50 3.05
N ILE A 423 45.04 10.33 2.36
CA ILE A 423 44.57 11.59 1.77
C ILE A 423 43.40 11.33 0.79
N GLU A 424 43.49 10.27 -0.01
CA GLU A 424 42.44 9.87 -0.95
C GLU A 424 41.17 9.35 -0.24
N ALA A 425 41.34 8.66 0.90
CA ALA A 425 40.23 8.20 1.72
C ALA A 425 39.45 9.39 2.33
N GLU A 426 40.14 10.40 2.84
CA GLU A 426 39.52 11.63 3.37
C GLU A 426 38.81 12.42 2.26
N LYS A 427 39.42 12.53 1.07
CA LYS A 427 38.76 13.11 -0.11
C LYS A 427 37.45 12.40 -0.44
N THR A 428 37.48 11.06 -0.47
CA THR A 428 36.31 10.24 -0.76
C THR A 428 35.23 10.40 0.31
N ALA A 429 35.61 10.50 1.58
CA ALA A 429 34.68 10.76 2.68
C ALA A 429 33.98 12.12 2.52
N LEU A 430 34.73 13.17 2.14
CA LEU A 430 34.16 14.49 1.89
C LEU A 430 33.20 14.48 0.69
N LEU A 431 33.59 13.87 -0.42
CA LEU A 431 32.73 13.73 -1.60
C LEU A 431 31.41 13.00 -1.26
N ASN A 432 31.49 11.89 -0.51
CA ASN A 432 30.30 11.17 -0.06
C ASN A 432 29.40 12.00 0.86
N SER A 433 29.99 12.87 1.69
CA SER A 433 29.21 13.77 2.56
C SER A 433 28.47 14.85 1.77
N VAL A 434 29.08 15.37 0.70
CA VAL A 434 28.45 16.31 -0.24
C VAL A 434 27.32 15.63 -1.00
N ASP A 435 27.54 14.40 -1.47
CA ASP A 435 26.51 13.60 -2.16
C ASP A 435 25.33 13.31 -1.22
N TYR A 436 25.61 12.91 0.02
CA TYR A 436 24.57 12.67 1.03
C TYR A 436 23.77 13.94 1.34
N ALA A 437 24.43 15.07 1.52
CA ALA A 437 23.76 16.35 1.76
C ALA A 437 22.88 16.76 0.56
N THR A 438 23.38 16.55 -0.66
CA THR A 438 22.65 16.86 -1.89
C THR A 438 21.42 15.97 -2.05
N GLU A 439 21.54 14.66 -1.81
CA GLU A 439 20.43 13.71 -1.91
C GLU A 439 19.35 13.96 -0.84
N LYS A 440 19.74 14.36 0.37
CA LYS A 440 18.79 14.71 1.43
C LYS A 440 17.99 15.98 1.13
N LEU A 441 18.55 16.87 0.32
CA LEU A 441 17.92 18.14 -0.06
C LEU A 441 17.09 18.04 -1.34
N LYS A 442 17.24 16.95 -2.10
CA LYS A 442 16.29 16.56 -3.14
C LYS A 442 14.97 16.10 -2.53
#